data_AF-A3U8A3-F1
#
_entry.id   AF-A3U8A3-F1
#
_cell.length_a   1.000
_cell.length_b   1.000
_cell.length_c   1.000
_cell.angle_alpha   90.00
_cell.angle_beta   90.00
_cell.angle_gamma   90.00
#
_symmetry.space_group_name_H-M   'P 1'
#
loop_
_entity.id
_entity.type
_entity.pdbx_description
1 polymer ?
#
loop_
_entity_poly.entity_id
_entity_poly.type
_entity_poly.pdbx_seq_one_letter_code
_entity_poly.pdbx_strand_id
1 'polypeptide(L)'
;MKNCYQRIEYLGYYEIIGGIFGISLVFLSVYDKLNSDGFFIFSLLLFVTLCGISIYSGILLIQKKYLKGLNLSFLAQATQVISFVLFGYIFDFAIGIYFRITTELTNDTIVGLDFGFANWNLSRSANPDIIELNINVVAIILLLLIAKSANQIKAELNK
;
A
#
# COMPACT_ATOMS: atom_id res chain seq x y z
N MET A 1 15.92 8.59 21.43
CA MET A 1 16.59 8.25 20.17
C MET A 1 16.53 6.77 19.86
N LYS A 2 16.89 5.86 20.78
CA LYS A 2 16.69 4.39 20.63
C LYS A 2 15.27 4.02 20.16
N ASN A 3 14.25 4.69 20.72
CA ASN A 3 12.85 4.48 20.34
C ASN A 3 12.52 4.85 18.88
N CYS A 4 13.27 5.75 18.22
CA CYS A 4 13.04 6.09 16.81
C CYS A 4 13.52 4.96 15.91
N TYR A 5 14.76 4.54 16.08
CA TYR A 5 15.35 3.43 15.33
C TYR A 5 14.55 2.12 15.50
N GLN A 6 14.09 1.82 16.71
CA GLN A 6 13.21 0.67 16.96
C GLN A 6 11.87 0.77 16.20
N ARG A 7 11.26 1.96 16.13
CA ARG A 7 10.03 2.16 15.35
C ARG A 7 10.26 1.97 13.85
N ILE A 8 11.42 2.38 13.35
CA ILE A 8 11.80 2.19 11.95
C ILE A 8 12.03 0.70 11.65
N GLU A 9 12.65 -0.04 12.57
CA GLU A 9 12.79 -1.49 12.44
C GLU A 9 11.42 -2.19 12.45
N TYR A 10 10.49 -1.80 13.33
CA TYR A 10 9.12 -2.32 13.33
C TYR A 10 8.37 -2.01 12.04
N LEU A 11 8.52 -0.80 11.49
CA LEU A 11 8.01 -0.47 10.16
C LEU A 11 8.60 -1.40 9.10
N GLY A 12 9.90 -1.68 9.17
CA GLY A 12 10.55 -2.60 8.23
C GLY A 12 9.99 -4.02 8.29
N TYR A 13 9.74 -4.56 9.49
CA TYR A 13 9.07 -5.85 9.64
C TYR A 13 7.64 -5.82 9.12
N TYR A 14 6.89 -4.76 9.42
CA TYR A 14 5.52 -4.58 8.93
C TYR A 14 5.46 -4.62 7.39
N GLU A 15 6.35 -3.90 6.71
CA GLU A 15 6.39 -3.84 5.24
C GLU A 15 6.79 -5.15 4.59
N ILE A 16 7.72 -5.90 5.20
CA ILE A 16 8.12 -7.23 4.72
C ILE A 16 6.96 -8.20 4.87
N ILE A 17 6.34 -8.27 6.04
CA ILE A 17 5.23 -9.20 6.32
C ILE A 17 4.04 -8.89 5.41
N GLY A 18 3.66 -7.60 5.31
CA GLY A 18 2.57 -7.15 4.46
C GLY A 18 2.81 -7.46 2.98
N GLY A 19 4.03 -7.22 2.48
CA GLY A 19 4.39 -7.52 1.10
C GLY A 19 4.43 -9.03 0.79
N ILE A 20 5.00 -9.85 1.68
CA ILE A 20 5.02 -11.31 1.51
C ILE A 20 3.59 -11.87 1.48
N PHE A 21 2.77 -11.47 2.44
CA PHE A 21 1.39 -11.94 2.51
C PHE A 21 0.54 -11.45 1.33
N GLY A 22 0.75 -10.21 0.89
CA GLY A 22 0.09 -9.66 -0.30
C GLY A 22 0.40 -10.51 -1.54
N ILE A 23 1.69 -10.84 -1.75
CA ILE A 23 2.11 -11.76 -2.82
C ILE A 23 1.41 -13.11 -2.66
N SER A 24 1.41 -13.71 -1.47
CA SER A 24 0.75 -15.01 -1.22
C SER A 24 -0.74 -14.98 -1.53
N LEU A 25 -1.47 -13.95 -1.11
CA LEU A 25 -2.91 -13.80 -1.38
C LEU A 25 -3.18 -13.72 -2.89
N VAL A 26 -2.41 -12.92 -3.61
CA VAL A 26 -2.63 -12.77 -5.05
C VAL A 26 -2.34 -14.08 -5.79
N PHE A 27 -1.25 -14.78 -5.47
CA PHE A 27 -0.99 -16.09 -6.05
C PHE A 27 -2.12 -17.10 -5.83
N LEU A 28 -2.74 -17.11 -4.64
CA LEU A 28 -3.89 -17.97 -4.35
C LEU A 28 -5.14 -17.57 -5.16
N SER A 29 -5.39 -16.27 -5.32
CA SER A 29 -6.60 -15.75 -5.98
C SER A 29 -6.57 -15.79 -7.52
N VAL A 30 -5.38 -15.93 -8.11
CA VAL A 30 -5.13 -15.79 -9.55
C VAL A 30 -4.83 -17.12 -10.24
N TYR A 31 -4.63 -18.22 -9.52
CA TYR A 31 -4.21 -19.51 -10.09
C TYR A 31 -5.03 -19.96 -11.30
N ASP A 32 -6.36 -19.83 -11.23
CA ASP A 32 -7.27 -20.24 -12.33
C ASP A 32 -7.45 -19.18 -13.43
N LYS A 33 -6.90 -17.97 -13.24
CA LYS A 33 -7.10 -16.80 -14.11
C LYS A 33 -5.87 -16.44 -14.95
N LEU A 34 -4.81 -17.26 -14.91
CA LEU A 34 -3.54 -16.96 -15.59
C LEU A 34 -3.65 -16.90 -17.13
N ASN A 35 -4.68 -17.49 -17.74
CA ASN A 35 -4.96 -17.41 -19.19
C ASN A 35 -5.79 -16.17 -19.60
N SER A 36 -5.83 -15.12 -18.76
CA SER A 36 -6.65 -13.93 -19.00
C SER A 36 -6.00 -12.91 -19.96
N ASP A 37 -6.73 -11.82 -20.23
CA ASP A 37 -6.35 -10.69 -21.09
C ASP A 37 -5.05 -9.99 -20.63
N GLY A 38 -4.34 -9.33 -21.55
CA GLY A 38 -3.06 -8.67 -21.28
C GLY A 38 -3.11 -7.61 -20.17
N PHE A 39 -4.26 -6.96 -19.98
CA PHE A 39 -4.46 -6.02 -18.87
C PHE A 39 -4.37 -6.68 -17.50
N PHE A 40 -4.83 -7.93 -17.38
CA PHE A 40 -4.74 -8.71 -16.15
C PHE A 40 -3.28 -9.01 -15.78
N ILE A 41 -2.47 -9.40 -16.77
CA ILE A 41 -1.03 -9.64 -16.58
C ILE A 41 -0.32 -8.35 -16.15
N PHE A 42 -0.63 -7.23 -16.80
CA PHE A 42 -0.10 -5.91 -16.40
C PHE A 42 -0.46 -5.57 -14.94
N SER A 43 -1.73 -5.77 -14.56
CA SER A 43 -2.21 -5.60 -13.18
C SER A 43 -1.41 -6.46 -12.20
N LEU A 44 -1.23 -7.74 -12.48
CA LEU A 44 -0.44 -8.65 -11.64
C LEU A 44 1.02 -8.19 -11.50
N LEU A 45 1.67 -7.82 -12.59
CA LEU A 45 3.05 -7.33 -12.58
C LEU A 45 3.20 -6.05 -11.75
N LEU A 46 2.25 -5.12 -11.88
CA LEU A 46 2.24 -3.89 -11.09
C LEU A 46 2.11 -4.20 -9.60
N PHE A 47 1.19 -5.08 -9.22
CA PHE A 47 1.01 -5.48 -7.82
C PHE A 47 2.26 -6.11 -7.23
N VAL A 48 2.84 -7.10 -7.92
CA VAL A 48 4.06 -7.78 -7.46
C VAL A 48 5.22 -6.78 -7.35
N THR A 49 5.30 -5.80 -8.25
CA THR A 49 6.29 -4.72 -8.18
C THR A 49 6.09 -3.86 -6.94
N LEU A 50 4.86 -3.44 -6.63
CA LEU A 50 4.56 -2.64 -5.44
C LEU A 50 4.84 -3.41 -4.13
N CYS A 51 4.47 -4.70 -4.07
CA CYS A 51 4.85 -5.57 -2.96
C CYS A 51 6.37 -5.72 -2.84
N GLY A 52 7.07 -5.87 -3.97
CA GLY A 52 8.54 -5.93 -4.02
C GLY A 52 9.21 -4.66 -3.50
N ILE A 53 8.68 -3.48 -3.85
CA ILE A 53 9.14 -2.19 -3.32
C ILE A 53 8.98 -2.15 -1.80
N SER A 54 7.83 -2.56 -1.27
CA SER A 54 7.56 -2.63 0.18
C SER A 54 8.51 -3.59 0.91
N ILE A 55 8.73 -4.79 0.36
CA ILE A 55 9.66 -5.76 0.96
C ILE A 55 11.09 -5.19 0.96
N TYR A 56 11.51 -4.61 -0.17
CA TYR A 56 12.85 -4.06 -0.31
C TYR A 56 13.07 -2.84 0.60
N SER A 57 12.09 -1.95 0.74
CA SER A 57 12.16 -0.84 1.69
C SER A 57 12.32 -1.37 3.11
N GLY A 58 11.52 -2.36 3.52
CA GLY A 58 11.63 -2.97 4.85
C GLY A 58 12.98 -3.63 5.11
N ILE A 59 13.56 -4.32 4.12
CA ILE A 59 14.92 -4.89 4.22
C ILE A 59 15.96 -3.78 4.43
N LEU A 60 15.87 -2.67 3.68
CA LEU A 60 16.79 -1.54 3.85
C LEU A 60 16.67 -0.91 5.24
N LEU A 61 15.47 -0.80 5.79
CA LEU A 61 15.24 -0.28 7.14
C LEU A 61 15.92 -1.15 8.21
N ILE A 62 15.77 -2.48 8.12
CA ILE A 62 16.41 -3.45 9.04
C ILE A 62 17.94 -3.44 8.87
N GLN A 63 18.44 -3.27 7.64
CA GLN A 63 19.87 -3.11 7.36
C GLN A 63 20.43 -1.73 7.74
N LYS A 64 19.65 -0.89 8.44
CA LYS A 64 20.04 0.45 8.90
C LYS A 64 20.34 1.45 7.77
N LYS A 65 19.92 1.17 6.55
CA LYS A 65 19.97 2.09 5.40
C LYS A 65 18.75 3.02 5.41
N TYR A 66 18.56 3.70 6.53
CA TYR A 66 17.28 4.29 6.91
C TYR A 66 16.73 5.29 5.91
N LEU A 67 17.51 6.29 5.46
CA LEU A 67 16.98 7.31 4.54
C LEU A 67 16.52 6.70 3.21
N LYS A 68 17.27 5.73 2.68
CA LYS A 68 16.89 5.05 1.43
C LYS A 68 15.63 4.19 1.65
N GLY A 69 15.58 3.43 2.74
CA GLY A 69 14.42 2.61 3.09
C GLY A 69 13.16 3.45 3.35
N LEU A 70 13.27 4.55 4.09
CA LEU A 70 12.17 5.47 4.38
C LEU A 70 11.64 6.16 3.11
N ASN A 71 12.50 6.53 2.16
CA ASN A 71 12.05 7.12 0.89
C ASN A 71 11.24 6.13 0.04
N LEU A 72 11.67 4.86 -0.02
CA LEU A 72 10.93 3.82 -0.75
C LEU A 72 9.65 3.42 -0.02
N SER A 73 9.72 3.32 1.31
CA SER A 73 8.56 3.11 2.18
C SER A 73 7.52 4.21 1.97
N PHE A 74 7.94 5.48 1.89
CA PHE A 74 7.05 6.60 1.57
C PHE A 74 6.30 6.39 0.25
N LEU A 75 6.99 5.98 -0.81
CA LEU A 75 6.37 5.69 -2.11
C LEU A 75 5.34 4.55 -2.01
N ALA A 76 5.70 3.47 -1.32
CA ALA A 76 4.82 2.32 -1.12
C ALA A 76 3.55 2.70 -0.33
N GLN A 77 3.67 3.48 0.74
CA GLN A 77 2.52 3.91 1.54
C GLN A 77 1.69 4.98 0.83
N ALA A 78 2.31 5.93 0.13
CA ALA A 78 1.60 6.97 -0.62
C ALA A 78 0.66 6.38 -1.68
N THR A 79 1.11 5.32 -2.35
CA THR A 79 0.30 4.60 -3.36
C THR A 79 -0.94 3.93 -2.75
N GLN A 80 -0.90 3.57 -1.46
CA GLN A 80 -2.00 2.91 -0.76
C GLN A 80 -3.01 3.88 -0.14
N VAL A 81 -2.72 5.19 -0.10
CA VAL A 81 -3.60 6.18 0.56
C VAL A 81 -4.95 6.25 -0.12
N ILE A 82 -4.98 6.21 -1.44
CA ILE A 82 -6.19 6.36 -2.24
C ILE A 82 -6.45 5.08 -3.00
N SER A 83 -7.68 4.60 -2.94
CA SER A 83 -8.23 3.60 -3.85
C SER A 83 -9.52 4.16 -4.43
N PHE A 84 -9.89 3.76 -5.64
CA PHE A 84 -11.04 4.34 -6.32
C PHE A 84 -11.70 3.38 -7.31
N VAL A 85 -12.99 3.59 -7.50
CA VAL A 85 -13.76 3.12 -8.64
C VAL A 85 -14.19 4.35 -9.42
N LEU A 86 -13.77 4.47 -10.67
CA LEU A 86 -14.02 5.67 -11.46
C LEU A 86 -14.05 5.34 -12.96
N PHE A 87 -15.13 5.75 -13.65
CA PHE A 87 -15.28 5.62 -15.11
C PHE A 87 -15.02 4.19 -15.64
N GLY A 88 -15.47 3.16 -14.91
CA GLY A 88 -15.31 1.75 -15.29
C GLY A 88 -13.96 1.13 -14.90
N TYR A 89 -13.06 1.90 -14.29
CA TYR A 89 -11.79 1.42 -13.75
C TYR A 89 -11.86 1.23 -12.24
N ILE A 90 -11.18 0.21 -11.76
CA ILE A 90 -10.95 -0.03 -10.33
C ILE A 90 -9.44 0.09 -10.09
N PHE A 91 -9.05 0.88 -9.10
CA PHE A 91 -7.73 0.83 -8.48
C PHE A 91 -7.92 0.66 -6.98
N ASP A 92 -7.67 -0.56 -6.51
CA ASP A 92 -7.74 -0.92 -5.11
C ASP A 92 -6.42 -1.57 -4.70
N PHE A 93 -5.69 -0.91 -3.80
CA PHE A 93 -4.40 -1.40 -3.34
C PHE A 93 -4.18 -1.15 -1.86
N ALA A 94 -3.92 -2.21 -1.11
CA ALA A 94 -3.43 -2.18 0.26
C ALA A 94 -2.57 -3.41 0.55
N ILE A 95 -1.50 -3.23 1.31
CA ILE A 95 -0.61 -4.29 1.77
C ILE A 95 -0.32 -4.12 3.27
N GLY A 96 -0.46 -5.21 4.02
CA GLY A 96 -0.54 -5.12 5.47
C GLY A 96 -1.89 -4.59 5.93
N ILE A 97 -2.04 -4.47 7.26
CA ILE A 97 -3.29 -4.02 7.88
C ILE A 97 -3.75 -2.70 7.25
N TYR A 98 -4.99 -2.66 6.78
CA TYR A 98 -5.61 -1.45 6.28
C TYR A 98 -6.93 -1.20 7.00
N PHE A 99 -7.27 0.08 7.07
CA PHE A 99 -8.56 0.57 7.50
C PHE A 99 -8.92 1.74 6.60
N ARG A 100 -10.04 1.63 5.91
CA ARG A 100 -10.47 2.55 4.86
C ARG A 100 -11.79 3.18 5.20
N ILE A 101 -11.88 4.46 4.87
CA ILE A 101 -13.14 5.18 4.80
C ILE A 101 -13.54 5.22 3.34
N THR A 102 -14.70 4.65 3.04
CA THR A 102 -15.29 4.57 1.70
C THR A 102 -16.32 5.67 1.55
N THR A 103 -16.34 6.33 0.39
CA THR A 103 -17.37 7.29 0.01
C THR A 103 -17.83 6.97 -1.40
N GLU A 104 -19.07 6.51 -1.52
CA GLU A 104 -19.74 6.32 -2.81
C GLU A 104 -20.51 7.60 -3.17
N LEU A 105 -20.34 8.09 -4.40
CA LEU A 105 -20.88 9.36 -4.89
C LEU A 105 -21.86 9.18 -6.07
N THR A 106 -22.31 7.95 -6.32
CA THR A 106 -23.12 7.57 -7.50
C THR A 106 -24.47 8.28 -7.54
N ASN A 107 -25.26 8.18 -6.46
CA ASN A 107 -26.61 8.77 -6.39
C ASN A 107 -26.78 9.55 -5.08
N ASP A 108 -26.48 8.90 -3.95
CA ASP A 108 -26.42 9.49 -2.62
C ASP A 108 -25.02 9.27 -2.04
N THR A 109 -24.54 10.18 -1.19
CA THR A 109 -23.26 10.00 -0.50
C THR A 109 -23.39 8.94 0.59
N ILE A 110 -22.92 7.72 0.31
CA ILE A 110 -22.88 6.62 1.27
C ILE A 110 -21.46 6.54 1.84
N VAL A 111 -21.35 6.55 3.17
CA VAL A 111 -20.06 6.40 3.87
C VAL A 111 -19.96 5.00 4.46
N GLY A 112 -18.89 4.29 4.09
CA GLY A 112 -18.59 2.93 4.54
C GLY A 112 -17.25 2.84 5.28
N LEU A 113 -17.05 1.74 5.99
CA LEU A 113 -15.78 1.38 6.61
C LEU A 113 -15.36 -0.01 6.11
N ASP A 114 -14.12 -0.12 5.67
CA ASP A 114 -13.52 -1.37 5.18
C ASP A 114 -12.19 -1.63 5.89
N PHE A 115 -11.93 -2.89 6.26
CA PHE A 115 -10.71 -3.26 6.96
C PHE A 115 -10.26 -4.67 6.59
N GLY A 116 -8.95 -4.86 6.55
CA GLY A 116 -8.37 -6.13 6.17
C GLY A 116 -6.85 -6.11 6.27
N PHE A 117 -6.20 -7.07 5.63
CA PHE A 117 -4.74 -7.24 5.71
C PHE A 117 -4.01 -7.09 4.37
N ALA A 118 -4.69 -7.28 3.25
CA ALA A 118 -4.15 -6.94 1.94
C ALA A 118 -5.31 -6.97 0.95
N ASN A 119 -5.24 -6.11 -0.05
CA ASN A 119 -6.24 -6.03 -1.09
C ASN A 119 -5.58 -5.59 -2.41
N TRP A 120 -6.02 -6.21 -3.50
CA TRP A 120 -5.61 -5.87 -4.85
C TRP A 120 -6.75 -6.04 -5.84
N ASN A 121 -7.13 -4.95 -6.49
CA ASN A 121 -7.98 -4.97 -7.65
C ASN A 121 -7.61 -3.82 -8.58
N LEU A 122 -6.89 -4.14 -9.65
CA LEU A 122 -6.75 -3.26 -10.79
C LEU A 122 -7.41 -3.91 -12.00
N SER A 123 -8.58 -3.40 -12.38
CA SER A 123 -9.45 -3.97 -13.41
C SER A 123 -10.23 -2.89 -14.17
N ARG A 124 -10.83 -3.29 -15.30
CA ARG A 124 -11.69 -2.47 -16.17
C ARG A 124 -13.15 -2.95 -16.15
N SER A 125 -13.55 -3.57 -15.04
CA SER A 125 -14.82 -4.28 -14.90
C SER A 125 -15.82 -3.56 -14.00
N ALA A 126 -15.52 -2.33 -13.58
CA ALA A 126 -16.48 -1.56 -12.80
C ALA A 126 -17.65 -1.07 -13.66
N ASN A 127 -18.80 -0.87 -13.01
CA ASN A 127 -19.89 -0.12 -13.60
C ASN A 127 -19.41 1.33 -13.84
N PRO A 128 -19.48 1.87 -15.08
CA PRO A 128 -19.05 3.23 -15.39
C PRO A 128 -19.76 4.33 -14.60
N ASP A 129 -20.98 4.05 -14.12
CA ASP A 129 -21.79 5.01 -13.36
C ASP A 129 -21.36 5.09 -11.89
N ILE A 130 -20.63 4.10 -11.37
CA ILE A 130 -20.18 4.09 -9.97
C ILE A 130 -18.94 4.97 -9.81
N ILE A 131 -19.02 5.89 -8.85
CA ILE A 131 -17.89 6.69 -8.39
C ILE A 131 -17.69 6.40 -6.91
N GLU A 132 -16.57 5.75 -6.58
CA GLU A 132 -16.21 5.41 -5.22
C GLU A 132 -14.79 5.87 -4.93
N LEU A 133 -14.59 6.49 -3.76
CA LEU A 133 -13.28 6.86 -3.24
C LEU A 133 -13.06 6.21 -1.88
N ASN A 134 -11.89 5.63 -1.71
CA ASN A 134 -11.45 4.94 -0.51
C ASN A 134 -10.17 5.58 0.01
N ILE A 135 -10.17 5.98 1.28
CA ILE A 135 -8.99 6.56 1.94
C ILE A 135 -8.46 5.60 2.99
N ASN A 136 -7.25 5.07 2.79
CA ASN A 136 -6.59 4.18 3.75
C ASN A 136 -5.93 4.99 4.88
N VAL A 137 -6.57 4.99 6.04
CA VAL A 137 -6.13 5.72 7.23
C VAL A 137 -4.81 5.15 7.77
N VAL A 138 -4.60 3.83 7.68
CA VAL A 138 -3.35 3.21 8.14
C VAL A 138 -2.16 3.69 7.31
N ALA A 139 -2.30 3.76 5.99
CA ALA A 139 -1.26 4.28 5.10
C ALA A 139 -0.90 5.74 5.45
N ILE A 140 -1.89 6.58 5.78
CA ILE A 140 -1.66 7.98 6.23
C ILE A 140 -0.86 8.01 7.55
N ILE A 141 -1.23 7.18 8.52
CA ILE A 141 -0.51 7.11 9.81
C ILE A 141 0.94 6.69 9.59
N LEU A 142 1.18 5.68 8.74
CA LEU A 142 2.52 5.22 8.40
C LEU A 142 3.33 6.31 7.69
N LEU A 143 2.73 7.06 6.75
CA LEU A 143 3.37 8.21 6.10
C LEU A 143 3.82 9.28 7.10
N LEU A 144 2.98 9.60 8.08
CA LEU A 144 3.35 10.56 9.14
C LEU A 144 4.52 10.04 9.98
N LEU A 145 4.53 8.75 10.30
CA LEU A 145 5.64 8.10 11.01
C LEU A 145 6.94 8.14 10.19
N ILE A 146 6.85 7.85 8.88
CA ILE A 146 7.97 7.87 7.95
C ILE A 146 8.56 9.27 7.85
N ALA A 147 7.71 10.29 7.61
CA ALA A 147 8.14 11.69 7.50
C ALA A 147 8.83 12.17 8.78
N LYS A 148 8.24 11.86 9.95
CA LYS A 148 8.83 12.20 11.25
C LYS A 148 10.18 11.52 11.45
N SER A 149 10.28 10.23 11.13
CA SER A 149 11.51 9.44 11.25
C SER A 149 12.61 9.97 10.33
N ALA A 150 12.27 10.31 9.08
CA ALA A 150 13.21 10.85 8.11
C ALA A 150 13.78 12.20 8.55
N ASN A 151 12.93 13.10 9.07
CA ASN A 151 13.36 14.40 9.58
C ASN A 151 14.30 14.27 10.78
N GLN A 152 14.04 13.32 11.68
CA GLN A 152 14.90 13.06 12.84
C GLN A 152 16.29 12.58 12.40
N ILE A 153 16.36 11.62 11.47
CA ILE A 153 17.64 11.08 10.99
C ILE A 153 18.45 12.15 10.24
N LYS A 154 17.81 12.98 9.40
CA LYS A 154 18.49 14.09 8.73
C LYS A 154 19.05 15.11 9.72
N ALA A 155 18.29 15.43 10.76
CA ALA A 155 18.76 16.34 11.81
C ALA A 155 19.95 15.77 12.61
N GLU A 156 20.04 14.44 12.76
CA GLU A 156 21.19 13.79 13.38
C GLU A 156 22.44 13.80 12.50
N LEU A 157 22.29 13.63 11.18
CA LEU A 157 23.42 13.64 10.23
C LEU A 157 24.05 15.04 10.04
N ASN A 158 23.30 16.09 10.34
CA ASN A 158 23.76 17.48 10.21
C ASN A 158 24.34 18.06 11.52
N LYS A 159 24.45 17.24 12.57
CA LYS A 159 25.12 17.59 13.84
C LYS A 159 26.52 17.03 13.86
#